data_AF-A0A1Q8A777-F1
#
_entry.id   AF-A0A1Q8A777-F1
#
_cell.length_a   1.000
_cell.length_b   1.000
_cell.length_c   1.000
_cell.angle_alpha   90.00
_cell.angle_beta   90.00
_cell.angle_gamma   90.00
#
_symmetry.space_group_name_H-M   'P 1'
#
loop_
_entity.id
_entity.type
_entity.pdbx_description
1 polymer ?
#
loop_
_entity_poly.entity_id
_entity_poly.type
_entity_poly.pdbx_seq_one_letter_code
_entity_poly.pdbx_strand_id
1 'polypeptide(L)'
;MTLRTARRLAVRAQGLDHVPGRADVGTIARTVQRIRWLQLDPTSAVAPSHLLVLWSRLGRYDVATIYPTTDLPLYRESMRTFLHRPTPWTARARTWVAANPALRRHVIDRLRRDGPLPTSAFEDRSVIGWHSSGWTHERNPSQMLEILSGTGRVLVAGRAKGQRLWDLAERVLPATALDTRAETGPLAANAAVEALRALGVATRDQIRDVVTYWMRRDLDATIAALVRAGRISEVALRGEDGPLLGQWFIRVADLRTARAVDRRWRGRTTLLSPFDNLIRDRVRTQALFGMRVVLEIYTPEAKRRWGYFVMPVLRGDALVGRVDPRFDRARGMLEVRALHLEPGVRLDAAFRRDLTAALRDLARFLGGTLRTPLPAPR
;
A
#
# COMPACT_ATOMS: atom_id res chain seq x y z
N MET A 1 -17.87 17.51 -11.30
CA MET A 1 -16.70 17.83 -10.43
C MET A 1 -15.49 18.08 -11.32
N THR A 2 -14.67 19.10 -11.05
CA THR A 2 -13.47 19.36 -11.86
C THR A 2 -12.36 18.36 -11.54
N LEU A 3 -11.45 18.13 -12.49
CA LEU A 3 -10.28 17.27 -12.29
C LEU A 3 -9.38 17.78 -11.16
N ARG A 4 -9.24 19.11 -11.04
CA ARG A 4 -8.53 19.75 -9.93
C ARG A 4 -9.13 19.38 -8.58
N THR A 5 -10.45 19.50 -8.43
CA THR A 5 -11.18 19.10 -7.21
C THR A 5 -10.95 17.61 -6.91
N ALA A 6 -11.01 16.75 -7.92
CA ALA A 6 -10.77 15.31 -7.79
C ALA A 6 -9.33 14.98 -7.32
N ARG A 7 -8.30 15.62 -7.92
CA ARG A 7 -6.89 15.49 -7.48
C ARG A 7 -6.73 15.88 -6.03
N ARG A 8 -7.28 17.04 -5.65
CA ARG A 8 -7.22 17.57 -4.28
C ARG A 8 -7.92 16.66 -3.27
N LEU A 9 -9.08 16.10 -3.63
CA LEU A 9 -9.74 15.09 -2.81
C LEU A 9 -8.87 13.84 -2.64
N ALA A 10 -8.25 13.34 -3.70
CA ALA A 10 -7.37 12.16 -3.62
C ALA A 10 -6.13 12.42 -2.74
N VAL A 11 -5.46 13.57 -2.93
CA VAL A 11 -4.29 13.96 -2.13
C VAL A 11 -4.68 14.18 -0.66
N ARG A 12 -5.80 14.87 -0.40
CA ARG A 12 -6.34 15.05 0.96
C ARG A 12 -6.72 13.72 1.58
N ALA A 13 -7.41 12.84 0.89
CA ALA A 13 -7.80 11.52 1.40
C ALA A 13 -6.57 10.72 1.88
N GLN A 14 -5.46 10.84 1.15
CA GLN A 14 -4.18 10.22 1.49
C GLN A 14 -3.37 10.93 2.58
N GLY A 15 -3.81 12.08 3.08
CA GLY A 15 -3.13 12.85 4.14
C GLY A 15 -1.89 13.58 3.65
N LEU A 16 -1.85 13.99 2.38
CA LEU A 16 -0.69 14.62 1.74
C LEU A 16 -0.84 16.15 1.57
N ASP A 17 -1.91 16.74 2.12
CA ASP A 17 -2.27 18.16 2.00
C ASP A 17 -1.93 19.01 3.25
N HIS A 18 -1.10 18.48 4.14
CA HIS A 18 -0.65 19.18 5.33
C HIS A 18 0.83 18.90 5.61
N VAL A 19 1.45 19.83 6.33
CA VAL A 19 2.82 19.66 6.84
C VAL A 19 2.75 18.65 7.98
N PRO A 20 3.63 17.65 8.04
CA PRO A 20 3.58 16.64 9.08
C PRO A 20 4.02 17.22 10.42
N GLY A 21 3.40 16.77 11.50
CA GLY A 21 3.86 17.01 12.86
C GLY A 21 4.79 15.90 13.37
N ARG A 22 5.09 15.92 14.67
CA ARG A 22 5.76 14.80 15.34
C ARG A 22 4.84 13.58 15.30
N ALA A 23 5.35 12.46 14.80
CA ALA A 23 4.59 11.22 14.74
C ALA A 23 4.87 10.33 15.96
N ASP A 24 3.80 9.83 16.55
CA ASP A 24 3.79 8.77 17.55
C ASP A 24 3.09 7.51 16.99
N VAL A 25 3.10 6.42 17.76
CA VAL A 25 2.46 5.15 17.37
C VAL A 25 0.99 5.35 17.01
N GLY A 26 0.27 6.21 17.75
CA GLY A 26 -1.14 6.51 17.49
C GLY A 26 -1.37 7.20 16.14
N THR A 27 -0.51 8.14 15.77
CA THR A 27 -0.58 8.89 14.52
C THR A 27 -0.23 7.99 13.33
N ILE A 28 0.76 7.11 13.48
CA ILE A 28 1.08 6.10 12.47
C ILE A 28 -0.12 5.15 12.29
N ALA A 29 -0.70 4.63 13.37
CA ALA A 29 -1.87 3.74 13.29
C ALA A 29 -3.07 4.40 12.59
N ARG A 30 -3.41 5.65 12.95
CA ARG A 30 -4.46 6.43 12.28
C ARG A 30 -4.16 6.65 10.80
N THR A 31 -2.89 6.85 10.44
CA THR A 31 -2.47 7.02 9.05
C THR A 31 -2.66 5.74 8.25
N VAL A 32 -2.22 4.60 8.79
CA VAL A 32 -2.43 3.29 8.15
C VAL A 32 -3.93 3.01 7.96
N GLN A 33 -4.75 3.26 8.99
CA GLN A 33 -6.21 3.15 8.92
C GLN A 33 -6.84 4.11 7.91
N ARG A 34 -6.29 5.31 7.74
CA ARG A 34 -6.78 6.31 6.79
C ARG A 34 -6.52 5.89 5.35
N ILE A 35 -5.31 5.44 5.04
CA ILE A 35 -4.90 5.14 3.67
C ILE A 35 -5.34 3.75 3.21
N ARG A 36 -5.76 2.88 4.15
CA ARG A 36 -6.35 1.53 3.95
C ARG A 36 -5.45 0.49 3.27
N TRP A 37 -4.41 0.93 2.60
CA TRP A 37 -3.46 0.08 1.90
C TRP A 37 -2.04 0.58 2.15
N LEU A 38 -1.17 -0.30 2.63
CA LEU A 38 0.25 -0.03 2.83
C LEU A 38 1.03 -1.22 2.31
N GLN A 39 1.61 -1.10 1.12
CA GLN A 39 2.36 -2.20 0.52
C GLN A 39 3.70 -2.40 1.22
N LEU A 40 3.89 -3.59 1.80
CA LEU A 40 5.16 -4.02 2.38
C LEU A 40 6.13 -4.45 1.26
N ASP A 41 6.79 -3.49 0.63
CA ASP A 41 7.83 -3.75 -0.37
C ASP A 41 9.23 -3.58 0.25
N PRO A 42 10.12 -4.59 0.18
CA PRO A 42 11.42 -4.58 0.85
C PRO A 42 12.54 -3.88 0.06
N THR A 43 12.26 -3.29 -1.11
CA THR A 43 13.29 -2.62 -1.93
C THR A 43 14.09 -1.60 -1.11
N SER A 44 15.42 -1.69 -1.16
CA SER A 44 16.31 -0.97 -0.25
C SER A 44 17.07 0.21 -0.89
N ALA A 45 16.74 0.58 -2.14
CA ALA A 45 17.39 1.65 -2.90
C ALA A 45 17.46 2.99 -2.14
N VAL A 46 16.36 3.31 -1.45
CA VAL A 46 16.23 4.46 -0.55
C VAL A 46 15.87 3.93 0.84
N ALA A 47 14.64 3.44 0.97
CA ALA A 47 14.12 2.67 2.09
C ALA A 47 12.97 1.78 1.60
N PRO A 48 12.60 0.73 2.35
CA PRO A 48 11.39 -0.04 2.07
C PRO A 48 10.17 0.85 1.82
N SER A 49 9.34 0.51 0.83
CA SER A 49 8.28 1.40 0.34
C SER A 49 7.30 1.82 1.43
N HIS A 50 6.90 0.88 2.30
CA HIS A 50 5.98 1.17 3.40
C HIS A 50 6.50 2.26 4.34
N LEU A 51 7.83 2.37 4.50
CA LEU A 51 8.43 3.42 5.29
C LEU A 51 8.35 4.78 4.57
N LEU A 52 8.58 4.80 3.26
CA LEU A 52 8.50 5.99 2.42
C LEU A 52 7.06 6.52 2.28
N VAL A 53 6.08 5.62 2.17
CA VAL A 53 4.65 5.98 2.14
C VAL A 53 4.24 6.65 3.44
N LEU A 54 4.67 6.13 4.58
CA LEU A 54 4.43 6.78 5.87
C LEU A 54 5.20 8.09 6.00
N TRP A 55 6.48 8.13 5.59
CA TRP A 55 7.31 9.34 5.67
C TRP A 55 6.71 10.52 4.90
N SER A 56 6.17 10.31 3.70
CA SER A 56 5.58 11.41 2.92
C SER A 56 4.37 12.07 3.60
N ARG A 57 3.71 11.36 4.53
CA ARG A 57 2.53 11.80 5.31
C ARG A 57 2.90 12.27 6.73
N LEU A 58 3.90 11.64 7.33
CA LEU A 58 4.25 11.79 8.75
C LEU A 58 5.56 12.53 9.00
N GLY A 59 6.38 12.75 7.96
CA GLY A 59 7.74 13.24 8.13
C GLY A 59 8.58 12.20 8.86
N ARG A 60 9.41 12.66 9.80
CA ARG A 60 10.27 11.77 10.61
C ARG A 60 9.47 11.09 11.72
N TYR A 61 9.65 9.77 11.84
CA TYR A 61 9.06 8.94 12.87
C TYR A 61 9.99 7.78 13.20
N ASP A 62 9.85 7.23 14.41
CA ASP A 62 10.58 6.03 14.80
C ASP A 62 9.90 4.79 14.21
N VAL A 63 10.68 3.94 13.55
CA VAL A 63 10.15 2.80 12.81
C VAL A 63 9.48 1.82 13.78
N ALA A 64 8.15 1.77 13.73
CA ALA A 64 7.34 0.81 14.45
C ALA A 64 6.64 -0.13 13.45
N THR A 65 6.53 -1.41 13.79
CA THR A 65 5.65 -2.33 13.06
C THR A 65 4.24 -2.19 13.64
N ILE A 66 3.28 -1.75 12.81
CA ILE A 66 1.89 -1.58 13.24
C ILE A 66 0.99 -2.54 12.47
N TYR A 67 0.23 -3.33 13.23
CA TYR A 67 -0.89 -4.12 12.71
C TYR A 67 -2.19 -3.46 13.19
N PRO A 68 -2.90 -2.70 12.32
CA PRO A 68 -4.22 -2.18 12.67
C PRO A 68 -5.18 -3.36 12.77
N THR A 69 -5.52 -3.76 13.99
CA THR A 69 -6.48 -4.85 14.24
C THR A 69 -7.92 -4.44 13.96
N THR A 70 -8.18 -3.15 13.70
CA THR A 70 -9.51 -2.64 13.32
C THR A 70 -10.07 -3.29 12.05
N ASP A 71 -9.20 -3.74 11.13
CA ASP A 71 -9.61 -4.46 9.93
C ASP A 71 -9.58 -5.98 10.10
N LEU A 72 -9.17 -6.48 11.26
CA LEU A 72 -9.10 -7.90 11.51
C LEU A 72 -10.44 -8.62 11.26
N PRO A 73 -11.62 -8.10 11.65
CA PRO A 73 -12.89 -8.74 11.31
C PRO A 73 -13.06 -8.98 9.79
N LEU A 74 -12.58 -8.05 8.94
CA LEU A 74 -12.58 -8.19 7.49
C LEU A 74 -11.64 -9.32 7.01
N TYR A 75 -10.49 -9.44 7.65
CA TYR A 75 -9.51 -10.49 7.33
C TYR A 75 -9.91 -11.85 7.90
N ARG A 76 -10.63 -11.94 9.02
CA ARG A 76 -11.09 -13.20 9.61
C ARG A 76 -12.03 -13.94 8.67
N GLU A 77 -12.97 -13.25 8.05
CA GLU A 77 -13.85 -13.88 7.06
C GLU A 77 -13.06 -14.34 5.83
N SER A 78 -12.04 -13.56 5.43
CA SER A 78 -11.08 -13.99 4.40
C SER A 78 -10.38 -15.30 4.81
N MET A 79 -9.91 -15.36 6.06
CA MET A 79 -9.16 -16.50 6.60
C MET A 79 -10.02 -17.74 6.73
N ARG A 80 -11.23 -17.59 7.27
CA ARG A 80 -12.23 -18.66 7.42
C ARG A 80 -12.56 -19.29 6.08
N THR A 81 -12.78 -18.46 5.05
CA THR A 81 -13.15 -18.92 3.71
C THR A 81 -11.94 -19.28 2.84
N PHE A 82 -10.71 -19.02 3.28
CA PHE A 82 -9.50 -19.09 2.44
C PHE A 82 -9.37 -20.40 1.66
N LEU A 83 -9.43 -21.53 2.36
CA LEU A 83 -9.35 -22.86 1.73
C LEU A 83 -10.69 -23.32 1.13
N HIS A 84 -11.82 -22.70 1.46
CA HIS A 84 -13.13 -23.08 0.91
C HIS A 84 -13.45 -22.41 -0.43
N ARG A 85 -12.62 -21.47 -0.88
CA ARG A 85 -12.81 -20.84 -2.19
C ARG A 85 -12.73 -21.90 -3.31
N PRO A 86 -13.59 -21.84 -4.34
CA PRO A 86 -13.59 -22.79 -5.44
C PRO A 86 -12.55 -22.39 -6.50
N THR A 87 -11.25 -22.55 -6.20
CA THR A 87 -10.17 -22.29 -7.17
C THR A 87 -9.29 -23.53 -7.33
N PRO A 88 -8.64 -23.72 -8.49
CA PRO A 88 -7.67 -24.80 -8.66
C PRO A 88 -6.54 -24.76 -7.62
N TRP A 89 -6.09 -23.56 -7.27
CA TRP A 89 -5.05 -23.37 -6.27
C TRP A 89 -5.48 -23.85 -4.88
N THR A 90 -6.70 -23.50 -4.43
CA THR A 90 -7.20 -23.91 -3.12
C THR A 90 -7.54 -25.39 -3.06
N ALA A 91 -8.00 -25.98 -4.16
CA ALA A 91 -8.15 -27.44 -4.26
C ALA A 91 -6.81 -28.14 -4.05
N ARG A 92 -5.76 -27.73 -4.79
CA ARG A 92 -4.40 -28.24 -4.63
C ARG A 92 -3.84 -28.01 -3.22
N ALA A 93 -4.06 -26.83 -2.64
CA ALA A 93 -3.62 -26.51 -1.28
C ALA A 93 -4.28 -27.42 -0.24
N ARG A 94 -5.60 -27.69 -0.35
CA ARG A 94 -6.30 -28.63 0.54
C ARG A 94 -5.71 -30.03 0.44
N THR A 95 -5.56 -30.56 -0.77
CA THR A 95 -4.97 -31.89 -1.00
C THR A 95 -3.54 -31.97 -0.46
N TRP A 96 -2.71 -30.97 -0.76
CA TRP A 96 -1.31 -30.93 -0.33
C TRP A 96 -1.16 -30.84 1.20
N VAL A 97 -1.96 -30.02 1.88
CA VAL A 97 -1.94 -29.95 3.36
C VAL A 97 -2.45 -31.23 4.00
N ALA A 98 -3.44 -31.90 3.40
CA ALA A 98 -3.96 -33.17 3.88
C ALA A 98 -2.91 -34.30 3.77
N ALA A 99 -2.15 -34.32 2.68
CA ALA A 99 -1.07 -35.28 2.44
C ALA A 99 0.19 -35.04 3.29
N ASN A 100 0.36 -33.84 3.88
CA ASN A 100 1.54 -33.46 4.65
C ASN A 100 1.24 -33.20 6.16
N PRO A 101 0.62 -34.13 6.90
CA PRO A 101 0.24 -33.90 8.29
C PRO A 101 1.46 -33.81 9.24
N ALA A 102 2.57 -34.49 8.92
CA ALA A 102 3.81 -34.44 9.71
C ALA A 102 4.45 -33.06 9.68
N LEU A 103 4.62 -32.46 8.48
CA LEU A 103 5.09 -31.08 8.32
C LEU A 103 4.17 -30.09 9.04
N ARG A 104 2.84 -30.24 8.90
CA ARG A 104 1.87 -29.35 9.57
C ARG A 104 2.02 -29.39 11.09
N ARG A 105 2.09 -30.59 11.68
CA ARG A 105 2.30 -30.76 13.14
C ARG A 105 3.65 -30.17 13.57
N HIS A 106 4.72 -30.49 12.85
CA HIS A 106 6.05 -29.97 13.14
C HIS A 106 6.07 -28.44 13.21
N VAL A 107 5.47 -27.77 12.23
CA VAL A 107 5.35 -26.29 12.22
C VAL A 107 4.62 -25.78 13.46
N ILE A 108 3.42 -26.29 13.73
CA ILE A 108 2.61 -25.84 14.87
C ILE A 108 3.31 -26.11 16.21
N ASP A 109 3.91 -27.28 16.38
CA ASP A 109 4.55 -27.66 17.63
C ASP A 109 5.83 -26.89 17.90
N ARG A 110 6.63 -26.58 16.85
CA ARG A 110 7.79 -25.69 16.95
C ARG A 110 7.36 -24.28 17.37
N LEU A 111 6.34 -23.71 16.72
CA LEU A 111 5.82 -22.40 17.12
C LEU A 111 5.28 -22.38 18.55
N ARG A 112 4.58 -23.45 18.97
CA ARG A 112 4.08 -23.58 20.34
C ARG A 112 5.21 -23.59 21.37
N ARG A 113 6.26 -24.37 21.13
CA ARG A 113 7.39 -24.51 22.07
C ARG A 113 8.33 -23.31 22.08
N ASP A 114 8.71 -22.83 20.90
CA ASP A 114 9.86 -21.94 20.74
C ASP A 114 9.45 -20.49 20.47
N GLY A 115 8.15 -20.23 20.23
CA GLY A 115 7.63 -18.90 19.93
C GLY A 115 7.94 -18.45 18.49
N PRO A 116 8.18 -17.14 18.28
CA PRO A 116 8.42 -16.60 16.94
C PRO A 116 9.66 -17.17 16.25
N LEU A 117 9.47 -17.85 15.11
CA LEU A 117 10.55 -18.50 14.37
C LEU A 117 10.63 -18.05 12.89
N PRO A 118 11.84 -17.93 12.31
CA PRO A 118 11.99 -17.72 10.87
C PRO A 118 11.65 -19.01 10.09
N THR A 119 11.31 -18.88 8.80
CA THR A 119 11.03 -20.04 7.93
C THR A 119 12.19 -21.04 7.86
N SER A 120 13.43 -20.60 8.01
CA SER A 120 14.62 -21.45 8.02
C SER A 120 14.75 -22.35 9.25
N ALA A 121 13.96 -22.12 10.30
CA ALA A 121 14.00 -22.92 11.53
C ALA A 121 13.15 -24.20 11.47
N PHE A 122 12.47 -24.46 10.34
CA PHE A 122 11.61 -25.61 10.13
C PHE A 122 12.28 -26.60 9.18
N GLU A 123 12.39 -27.84 9.62
CA GLU A 123 12.82 -28.95 8.79
C GLU A 123 11.72 -29.29 7.78
N ASP A 124 12.12 -29.60 6.55
CA ASP A 124 11.17 -30.10 5.55
C ASP A 124 10.81 -31.56 5.86
N ARG A 125 9.58 -31.74 6.34
CA ARG A 125 8.97 -33.05 6.64
C ARG A 125 7.80 -33.35 5.72
N SER A 126 7.85 -32.83 4.48
CA SER A 126 6.84 -33.12 3.47
C SER A 126 6.99 -34.54 2.93
N VAL A 127 5.84 -35.20 2.75
CA VAL A 127 5.69 -36.48 2.05
C VAL A 127 5.55 -36.25 0.56
N ILE A 128 4.83 -35.18 0.18
CA ILE A 128 4.72 -34.74 -1.21
C ILE A 128 5.14 -33.29 -1.34
N GLY A 129 5.95 -33.00 -2.36
CA GLY A 129 6.44 -31.66 -2.65
C GLY A 129 5.34 -30.72 -3.16
N TRP A 130 5.51 -29.43 -2.91
CA TRP A 130 4.70 -28.39 -3.52
C TRP A 130 5.21 -28.09 -4.93
N HIS A 131 4.45 -28.52 -5.93
CA HIS A 131 4.77 -28.23 -7.32
C HIS A 131 4.18 -26.89 -7.76
N SER A 132 5.03 -26.01 -8.29
CA SER A 132 4.67 -24.76 -8.96
C SER A 132 5.63 -24.47 -10.12
N SER A 133 5.24 -23.63 -11.07
CA SER A 133 6.09 -23.20 -12.20
C SER A 133 7.03 -22.03 -11.86
N GLY A 134 7.12 -21.61 -10.60
CA GLY A 134 7.89 -20.43 -10.19
C GLY A 134 8.70 -20.65 -8.92
N TRP A 135 9.12 -19.55 -8.31
CA TRP A 135 10.03 -19.49 -7.14
C TRP A 135 9.55 -20.23 -5.88
N THR A 136 8.31 -20.73 -5.86
CA THR A 136 7.75 -21.49 -4.73
C THR A 136 7.87 -23.01 -4.89
N HIS A 137 8.38 -23.52 -6.02
CA HIS A 137 8.60 -24.95 -6.25
C HIS A 137 9.47 -25.55 -5.14
N GLU A 138 8.99 -26.64 -4.52
CA GLU A 138 9.65 -27.36 -3.41
C GLU A 138 10.00 -26.51 -2.18
N ARG A 139 9.38 -25.34 -2.02
CA ARG A 139 9.52 -24.53 -0.79
C ARG A 139 8.49 -24.97 0.25
N ASN A 140 8.53 -26.23 0.68
CA ASN A 140 7.44 -26.85 1.45
C ASN A 140 7.18 -26.20 2.82
N PRO A 141 8.18 -25.94 3.70
CA PRO A 141 7.91 -25.26 4.98
C PRO A 141 7.36 -23.85 4.79
N SER A 142 7.90 -23.11 3.80
CA SER A 142 7.39 -21.79 3.44
C SER A 142 5.93 -21.88 3.00
N GLN A 143 5.59 -22.84 2.13
CA GLN A 143 4.24 -22.99 1.62
C GLN A 143 3.24 -23.40 2.71
N MET A 144 3.64 -24.28 3.63
CA MET A 144 2.83 -24.65 4.80
C MET A 144 2.53 -23.41 5.66
N LEU A 145 3.54 -22.59 5.96
CA LEU A 145 3.37 -21.34 6.72
C LEU A 145 2.42 -20.36 6.01
N GLU A 146 2.54 -20.19 4.69
CA GLU A 146 1.63 -19.33 3.90
C GLU A 146 0.18 -19.85 3.96
N ILE A 147 -0.05 -21.16 3.85
CA ILE A 147 -1.41 -21.73 3.91
C ILE A 147 -1.99 -21.62 5.33
N LEU A 148 -1.18 -21.89 6.36
CA LEU A 148 -1.58 -21.72 7.76
C LEU A 148 -1.85 -20.24 8.08
N SER A 149 -1.14 -19.32 7.43
CA SER A 149 -1.40 -17.88 7.55
C SER A 149 -2.65 -17.44 6.80
N GLY A 150 -2.86 -17.98 5.60
CA GLY A 150 -4.10 -17.80 4.86
C GLY A 150 -5.33 -18.28 5.62
N THR A 151 -5.21 -19.31 6.46
CA THR A 151 -6.31 -19.80 7.31
C THR A 151 -6.36 -19.16 8.71
N GLY A 152 -5.46 -18.20 9.00
CA GLY A 152 -5.42 -17.51 10.28
C GLY A 152 -4.97 -18.36 11.46
N ARG A 153 -4.29 -19.49 11.23
CA ARG A 153 -3.71 -20.33 12.30
C ARG A 153 -2.34 -19.84 12.75
N VAL A 154 -1.55 -19.27 11.83
CA VAL A 154 -0.22 -18.71 12.06
C VAL A 154 -0.17 -17.29 11.49
N LEU A 155 0.55 -16.37 12.12
CA LEU A 155 0.72 -15.00 11.63
C LEU A 155 2.18 -14.59 11.65
N VAL A 156 2.49 -13.52 10.92
CA VAL A 156 3.80 -12.87 11.03
C VAL A 156 3.83 -12.07 12.32
N ALA A 157 4.59 -12.54 13.30
CA ALA A 157 4.77 -11.90 14.61
C ALA A 157 5.75 -10.72 14.54
N GLY A 158 6.63 -10.72 13.55
CA GLY A 158 7.60 -9.64 13.37
C GLY A 158 8.58 -9.94 12.24
N ARG A 159 9.66 -9.15 12.19
CA ARG A 159 10.78 -9.41 11.29
C ARG A 159 12.10 -9.26 12.03
N ALA A 160 13.03 -10.16 11.75
CA ALA A 160 14.41 -10.06 12.21
C ALA A 160 15.33 -10.13 10.98
N LYS A 161 16.23 -9.15 10.84
CA LYS A 161 17.17 -9.05 9.70
C LYS A 161 16.47 -9.21 8.33
N GLY A 162 15.27 -8.65 8.19
CA GLY A 162 14.46 -8.72 6.96
C GLY A 162 13.64 -10.00 6.77
N GLN A 163 13.87 -11.04 7.57
CA GLN A 163 13.11 -12.30 7.50
C GLN A 163 11.85 -12.22 8.35
N ARG A 164 10.75 -12.84 7.87
CA ARG A 164 9.50 -12.98 8.64
C ARG A 164 9.72 -13.95 9.80
N LEU A 165 9.32 -13.53 11.00
CA LEU A 165 9.14 -14.39 12.14
C LEU A 165 7.66 -14.77 12.21
N TRP A 166 7.38 -16.06 12.30
CA TRP A 166 6.04 -16.62 12.34
C TRP A 166 5.72 -17.06 13.77
N ASP A 167 4.48 -16.89 14.20
CA ASP A 167 3.98 -17.42 15.48
C ASP A 167 2.50 -17.78 15.37
N LEU A 168 1.97 -18.50 16.35
CA LEU A 168 0.55 -18.84 16.45
C LEU A 168 -0.29 -17.56 16.51
N ALA A 169 -1.41 -17.55 15.79
CA ALA A 169 -2.26 -16.36 15.67
C ALA A 169 -2.74 -15.83 17.05
N GLU A 170 -2.99 -16.73 18.01
CA GLU A 170 -3.40 -16.42 19.39
C GLU A 170 -2.32 -15.75 20.25
N ARG A 171 -1.05 -15.83 19.85
CA ARG A 171 0.07 -15.13 20.51
C ARG A 171 0.36 -13.76 19.87
N VAL A 172 -0.05 -13.58 18.62
CA VAL A 172 0.16 -12.34 17.85
C VAL A 172 -0.99 -11.37 18.02
N LEU A 173 -2.22 -11.87 18.12
CA LEU A 173 -3.43 -11.05 18.20
C LEU A 173 -4.00 -11.06 19.64
N PRO A 174 -4.60 -9.96 20.10
CA PRO A 174 -5.31 -9.96 21.37
C PRO A 174 -6.49 -10.94 21.33
N ALA A 175 -6.85 -11.53 22.48
CA ALA A 175 -7.93 -12.53 22.56
C ALA A 175 -9.27 -12.00 22.02
N THR A 176 -9.58 -10.73 22.28
CA THR A 176 -10.77 -10.02 21.76
C THR A 176 -10.82 -9.94 20.23
N ALA A 177 -9.68 -10.04 19.58
CA ALA A 177 -9.56 -10.06 18.13
C ALA A 177 -9.94 -11.43 17.53
N LEU A 178 -10.05 -12.49 18.35
CA LEU A 178 -10.44 -13.83 17.91
C LEU A 178 -11.94 -14.11 18.01
N ASP A 179 -12.71 -13.29 18.73
CA ASP A 179 -14.10 -13.61 19.11
C ASP A 179 -15.18 -12.94 18.24
N THR A 180 -14.80 -12.03 17.33
CA THR A 180 -15.78 -11.30 16.52
C THR A 180 -16.36 -12.16 15.40
N ARG A 181 -17.60 -12.64 15.57
CA ARG A 181 -18.46 -13.11 14.46
C ARG A 181 -19.09 -11.89 13.78
N ALA A 182 -18.59 -11.50 12.62
CA ALA A 182 -19.14 -10.38 11.85
C ALA A 182 -19.91 -10.91 10.63
N GLU A 183 -21.08 -10.32 10.35
CA GLU A 183 -21.86 -10.63 9.15
C GLU A 183 -21.16 -10.12 7.88
N THR A 184 -21.05 -10.98 6.87
CA THR A 184 -20.29 -10.73 5.64
C THR A 184 -20.82 -9.56 4.79
N GLY A 185 -22.15 -9.35 4.75
CA GLY A 185 -22.80 -8.28 3.97
C GLY A 185 -22.43 -6.86 4.45
N PRO A 186 -22.63 -6.53 5.74
CA PRO A 186 -22.18 -5.26 6.31
C PRO A 186 -20.69 -4.98 6.10
N LEU A 187 -19.84 -6.02 6.16
CA LEU A 187 -18.40 -5.88 5.97
C LEU A 187 -18.01 -5.44 4.55
N ALA A 188 -18.61 -6.02 3.51
CA ALA A 188 -18.32 -5.66 2.12
C ALA A 188 -18.75 -4.22 1.80
N ALA A 189 -19.97 -3.85 2.21
CA ALA A 189 -20.50 -2.49 2.06
C ALA A 189 -19.63 -1.46 2.79
N ASN A 190 -19.23 -1.75 4.03
CA ASN A 190 -18.34 -0.87 4.78
C ASN A 190 -16.94 -0.78 4.15
N ALA A 191 -16.38 -1.89 3.66
CA ALA A 191 -15.09 -1.87 2.99
C ALA A 191 -15.09 -1.02 1.72
N ALA A 192 -16.16 -1.06 0.91
CA ALA A 192 -16.28 -0.21 -0.28
C ALA A 192 -16.39 1.28 0.07
N VAL A 193 -17.16 1.62 1.12
CA VAL A 193 -17.23 2.98 1.64
C VAL A 193 -15.86 3.43 2.17
N GLU A 194 -15.16 2.60 2.93
CA GLU A 194 -13.83 2.90 3.45
C GLU A 194 -12.78 3.02 2.34
N ALA A 195 -12.88 2.24 1.27
CA ALA A 195 -12.04 2.40 0.09
C ALA A 195 -12.25 3.77 -0.56
N LEU A 196 -13.51 4.22 -0.69
CA LEU A 196 -13.81 5.56 -1.19
C LEU A 196 -13.30 6.66 -0.25
N ARG A 197 -13.38 6.47 1.07
CA ARG A 197 -12.78 7.39 2.05
C ARG A 197 -11.27 7.56 1.81
N ALA A 198 -10.57 6.46 1.55
CA ALA A 198 -9.12 6.47 1.32
C ALA A 198 -8.74 7.05 -0.05
N LEU A 199 -9.55 6.80 -1.08
CA LEU A 199 -9.26 7.25 -2.45
C LEU A 199 -9.77 8.67 -2.74
N GLY A 200 -10.75 9.16 -1.97
CA GLY A 200 -11.46 10.43 -2.18
C GLY A 200 -12.52 10.35 -3.28
N VAL A 201 -12.14 9.93 -4.48
CA VAL A 201 -13.03 9.64 -5.61
C VAL A 201 -12.46 8.47 -6.41
N ALA A 202 -13.31 7.53 -6.80
CA ALA A 202 -12.84 6.30 -7.43
C ALA A 202 -13.85 5.65 -8.37
N THR A 203 -13.37 4.92 -9.37
CA THR A 203 -14.18 4.00 -10.15
C THR A 203 -14.39 2.67 -9.43
N ARG A 204 -15.31 1.84 -9.93
CA ARG A 204 -15.55 0.49 -9.43
C ARG A 204 -14.27 -0.34 -9.34
N ASP A 205 -13.42 -0.31 -10.36
CA ASP A 205 -12.18 -1.09 -10.39
C ASP A 205 -11.13 -0.57 -9.42
N GLN A 206 -11.09 0.74 -9.21
CA GLN A 206 -10.23 1.36 -8.20
C GLN A 206 -10.66 0.96 -6.77
N ILE A 207 -11.98 0.86 -6.52
CA ILE A 207 -12.53 0.35 -5.25
C ILE A 207 -12.14 -1.11 -5.08
N ARG A 208 -12.34 -1.95 -6.12
CA ARG A 208 -11.96 -3.37 -6.14
C ARG A 208 -10.50 -3.58 -5.71
N ASP A 209 -9.61 -2.70 -6.16
CA ASP A 209 -8.17 -2.84 -5.94
C ASP A 209 -7.73 -2.42 -4.52
N VAL A 210 -8.60 -1.77 -3.74
CA VAL A 210 -8.37 -1.50 -2.30
C VAL A 210 -9.01 -2.58 -1.42
N VAL A 211 -10.16 -3.12 -1.81
CA VAL A 211 -10.88 -4.10 -1.00
C VAL A 211 -10.28 -5.51 -1.10
N THR A 212 -10.51 -6.31 -0.06
CA THR A 212 -10.03 -7.69 0.05
C THR A 212 -10.65 -8.58 -1.03
N TYR A 213 -9.90 -9.56 -1.52
CA TYR A 213 -10.27 -10.44 -2.63
C TYR A 213 -11.69 -11.03 -2.55
N TRP A 214 -12.11 -11.53 -1.38
CA TRP A 214 -13.44 -12.17 -1.23
C TRP A 214 -14.61 -11.19 -1.38
N MET A 215 -14.40 -9.90 -1.09
CA MET A 215 -15.42 -8.84 -1.21
C MET A 215 -15.64 -8.40 -2.67
N ARG A 216 -14.80 -8.88 -3.61
CA ARG A 216 -14.85 -8.45 -5.01
C ARG A 216 -15.99 -9.09 -5.80
N ARG A 217 -16.57 -10.20 -5.32
CA ARG A 217 -17.56 -11.00 -6.05
C ARG A 217 -18.86 -10.25 -6.29
N ASP A 218 -19.36 -9.57 -5.26
CA ASP A 218 -20.66 -8.87 -5.31
C ASP A 218 -20.48 -7.34 -5.31
N LEU A 219 -19.32 -6.85 -5.79
CA LEU A 219 -18.98 -5.44 -5.69
C LEU A 219 -19.95 -4.55 -6.46
N ASP A 220 -20.43 -4.99 -7.62
CA ASP A 220 -21.36 -4.20 -8.44
C ASP A 220 -22.72 -4.07 -7.76
N ALA A 221 -23.26 -5.17 -7.23
CA ALA A 221 -24.49 -5.16 -6.43
C ALA A 221 -24.32 -4.34 -5.14
N THR A 222 -23.14 -4.42 -4.51
CA THR A 222 -22.80 -3.63 -3.31
C THR A 222 -22.77 -2.13 -3.62
N ILE A 223 -22.13 -1.72 -4.72
CA ILE A 223 -22.10 -0.32 -5.16
C ILE A 223 -23.52 0.18 -5.46
N ALA A 224 -24.31 -0.59 -6.21
CA ALA A 224 -25.70 -0.23 -6.51
C ALA A 224 -26.56 -0.07 -5.24
N ALA A 225 -26.40 -0.98 -4.26
CA ALA A 225 -27.08 -0.87 -2.98
C ALA A 225 -26.62 0.36 -2.18
N LEU A 226 -25.32 0.68 -2.17
CA LEU A 226 -24.77 1.85 -1.49
C LEU A 226 -25.23 3.17 -2.11
N VAL A 227 -25.41 3.21 -3.44
CA VAL A 227 -26.00 4.36 -4.16
C VAL A 227 -27.46 4.52 -3.75
N ARG A 228 -28.28 3.45 -3.83
CA ARG A 228 -29.70 3.49 -3.41
C ARG A 228 -29.86 3.91 -1.94
N ALA A 229 -28.96 3.47 -1.07
CA ALA A 229 -28.95 3.82 0.35
C ALA A 229 -28.38 5.22 0.64
N GLY A 230 -27.97 5.99 -0.38
CA GLY A 230 -27.42 7.34 -0.20
C GLY A 230 -26.09 7.39 0.57
N ARG A 231 -25.34 6.28 0.63
CA ARG A 231 -24.01 6.24 1.28
C ARG A 231 -22.91 6.72 0.34
N ILE A 232 -23.08 6.48 -0.95
CA ILE A 232 -22.18 6.93 -2.02
C ILE A 232 -23.00 7.59 -3.15
N SER A 233 -22.37 8.43 -3.94
CA SER A 233 -22.97 9.10 -5.09
C SER A 233 -22.08 8.92 -6.30
N GLU A 234 -22.70 8.71 -7.47
CA GLU A 234 -22.03 8.86 -8.74
C GLU A 234 -21.72 10.34 -8.99
N VAL A 235 -20.58 10.61 -9.64
CA VAL A 235 -20.11 11.96 -10.00
C VAL A 235 -19.43 11.95 -11.35
N ALA A 236 -19.76 12.92 -12.22
CA ALA A 236 -19.01 13.14 -13.44
C ALA A 236 -17.74 13.96 -13.15
N LEU A 237 -16.59 13.49 -13.67
CA LEU A 237 -15.32 14.22 -13.64
C LEU A 237 -15.08 14.94 -14.97
N ARG A 238 -14.69 16.22 -14.90
CA ARG A 238 -14.34 17.04 -16.08
C ARG A 238 -12.87 17.44 -16.02
N GLY A 239 -12.09 16.95 -16.99
CA GLY A 239 -10.71 17.33 -17.25
C GLY A 239 -10.60 18.55 -18.17
N GLU A 240 -9.37 18.85 -18.56
CA GLU A 240 -9.07 19.96 -19.48
C GLU A 240 -9.59 19.65 -20.90
N ASP A 241 -9.42 18.41 -21.36
CA ASP A 241 -9.85 17.95 -22.69
C ASP A 241 -11.29 17.38 -22.73
N GLY A 242 -12.09 17.63 -21.69
CA GLY A 242 -13.47 17.16 -21.60
C GLY A 242 -13.75 16.16 -20.46
N PRO A 243 -14.85 15.41 -20.52
CA PRO A 243 -15.23 14.48 -19.45
C PRO A 243 -14.26 13.30 -19.37
N LEU A 244 -13.87 12.93 -18.15
CA LEU A 244 -13.15 11.68 -17.93
C LEU A 244 -14.11 10.51 -18.08
N LEU A 245 -13.66 9.47 -18.78
CA LEU A 245 -14.42 8.23 -18.97
C LEU A 245 -14.55 7.43 -17.66
N GLY A 246 -15.59 6.60 -17.61
CA GLY A 246 -15.90 5.71 -16.50
C GLY A 246 -16.89 6.29 -15.49
N GLN A 247 -17.52 5.40 -14.74
CA GLN A 247 -18.40 5.76 -13.62
C GLN A 247 -17.56 6.00 -12.37
N TRP A 248 -17.59 7.22 -11.87
CA TRP A 248 -16.85 7.63 -10.67
C TRP A 248 -17.79 7.80 -9.50
N PHE A 249 -17.33 7.37 -8.32
CA PHE A 249 -18.10 7.41 -7.09
C PHE A 249 -17.35 8.22 -6.03
N ILE A 250 -18.12 8.87 -5.16
CA ILE A 250 -17.66 9.57 -3.95
C ILE A 250 -18.57 9.18 -2.78
N ARG A 251 -18.06 9.19 -1.55
CA ARG A 251 -18.94 9.07 -0.39
C ARG A 251 -19.84 10.30 -0.29
N VAL A 252 -21.12 10.11 0.03
CA VAL A 252 -22.05 11.24 0.24
C VAL A 252 -21.54 12.15 1.38
N ALA A 253 -20.95 11.57 2.42
CA ALA A 253 -20.33 12.30 3.52
C ALA A 253 -19.19 13.26 3.07
N ASP A 254 -18.54 13.00 1.94
CA ASP A 254 -17.42 13.80 1.44
C ASP A 254 -17.85 14.89 0.42
N LEU A 255 -19.14 14.96 0.05
CA LEU A 255 -19.63 15.96 -0.92
C LEU A 255 -19.44 17.41 -0.42
N ARG A 256 -19.61 17.65 0.89
CA ARG A 256 -19.32 18.97 1.49
C ARG A 256 -17.84 19.31 1.37
N THR A 257 -16.96 18.33 1.64
CA THR A 257 -15.52 18.48 1.47
C THR A 257 -15.17 18.78 0.02
N ALA A 258 -15.76 18.07 -0.95
CA ALA A 258 -15.56 18.29 -2.37
C ALA A 258 -15.88 19.73 -2.81
N ARG A 259 -16.96 20.33 -2.28
CA ARG A 259 -17.34 21.73 -2.58
C ARG A 259 -16.43 22.77 -1.92
N ALA A 260 -15.69 22.40 -0.87
CA ALA A 260 -14.87 23.31 -0.09
C ALA A 260 -13.36 23.13 -0.32
N VAL A 261 -12.94 21.98 -0.87
CA VAL A 261 -11.52 21.59 -0.97
C VAL A 261 -10.72 22.65 -1.72
N ASP A 262 -11.31 23.25 -2.75
CA ASP A 262 -10.60 24.20 -3.60
C ASP A 262 -10.27 25.53 -2.92
N ARG A 263 -11.19 26.00 -2.05
CA ARG A 263 -11.04 27.24 -1.27
C ARG A 263 -10.12 27.06 -0.06
N ARG A 264 -10.01 25.84 0.45
CA ARG A 264 -9.22 25.50 1.65
C ARG A 264 -8.00 24.64 1.31
N TRP A 265 -7.51 24.74 0.08
CA TRP A 265 -6.38 23.95 -0.37
C TRP A 265 -5.07 24.50 0.19
N ARG A 266 -4.32 23.66 0.89
CA ARG A 266 -2.94 23.94 1.26
C ARG A 266 -2.10 22.84 0.62
N GLY A 267 -1.47 23.19 -0.48
CA GLY A 267 -0.54 22.29 -1.16
C GLY A 267 0.80 22.21 -0.42
N ARG A 268 1.57 21.16 -0.69
CA ARG A 268 2.98 21.07 -0.31
C ARG A 268 3.77 20.31 -1.35
N THR A 269 5.09 20.35 -1.22
CA THR A 269 5.99 19.51 -2.03
C THR A 269 6.45 18.31 -1.21
N THR A 270 6.37 17.11 -1.76
CA THR A 270 6.91 15.88 -1.19
C THR A 270 7.24 14.85 -2.27
N LEU A 271 7.93 13.77 -1.90
CA LEU A 271 8.25 12.66 -2.78
C LEU A 271 7.36 11.47 -2.44
N LEU A 272 6.90 10.75 -3.46
CA LEU A 272 6.07 9.56 -3.31
C LEU A 272 6.87 8.32 -3.66
N SER A 273 6.64 7.23 -2.91
CA SER A 273 7.14 5.92 -3.33
C SER A 273 6.52 5.53 -4.68
N PRO A 274 7.23 4.80 -5.57
CA PRO A 274 6.63 4.21 -6.76
C PRO A 274 5.51 3.20 -6.46
N PHE A 275 5.34 2.79 -5.20
CA PHE A 275 4.23 1.96 -4.72
C PHE A 275 3.27 2.70 -3.78
N ASP A 276 3.33 4.04 -3.74
CA ASP A 276 2.37 4.86 -3.01
C ASP A 276 0.94 4.65 -3.54
N ASN A 277 -0.09 4.81 -2.71
CA ASN A 277 -1.48 4.64 -3.13
C ASN A 277 -1.93 5.61 -4.22
N LEU A 278 -1.31 6.79 -4.34
CA LEU A 278 -1.56 7.69 -5.48
C LEU A 278 -0.91 7.22 -6.79
N ILE A 279 0.03 6.28 -6.71
CA ILE A 279 0.87 5.82 -7.82
C ILE A 279 0.57 4.38 -8.22
N ARG A 280 0.21 3.49 -7.26
CA ARG A 280 0.12 2.04 -7.46
C ARG A 280 -0.85 1.67 -8.59
N ASP A 281 -1.96 2.37 -8.69
CA ASP A 281 -2.90 2.24 -9.80
C ASP A 281 -2.49 3.23 -10.90
N ARG A 282 -1.74 2.73 -11.88
CA ARG A 282 -1.16 3.53 -12.97
C ARG A 282 -2.23 4.15 -13.86
N VAL A 283 -3.35 3.46 -14.05
CA VAL A 283 -4.49 3.95 -14.84
C VAL A 283 -5.12 5.14 -14.12
N ARG A 284 -5.34 5.02 -12.81
CA ARG A 284 -5.85 6.13 -11.98
C ARG A 284 -4.86 7.28 -11.90
N THR A 285 -3.55 7.01 -11.75
CA THR A 285 -2.53 8.06 -11.72
C THR A 285 -2.52 8.85 -13.01
N GLN A 286 -2.59 8.17 -14.16
CA GLN A 286 -2.65 8.84 -15.46
C GLN A 286 -3.97 9.61 -15.62
N ALA A 287 -5.12 9.01 -15.30
CA ALA A 287 -6.42 9.67 -15.43
C ALA A 287 -6.53 10.92 -14.55
N LEU A 288 -6.06 10.85 -13.30
CA LEU A 288 -6.15 11.98 -12.39
C LEU A 288 -5.04 12.99 -12.63
N PHE A 289 -3.78 12.58 -12.71
CA PHE A 289 -2.62 13.49 -12.67
C PHE A 289 -1.92 13.70 -14.03
N GLY A 290 -2.32 12.98 -15.09
CA GLY A 290 -1.66 13.02 -16.40
C GLY A 290 -0.31 12.30 -16.44
N MET A 291 0.22 11.86 -15.30
CA MET A 291 1.53 11.21 -15.22
C MET A 291 1.45 9.72 -15.56
N ARG A 292 2.15 9.31 -16.61
CA ARG A 292 2.43 7.90 -16.88
C ARG A 292 3.62 7.45 -16.02
N VAL A 293 3.42 6.43 -15.19
CA VAL A 293 4.45 5.87 -14.32
C VAL A 293 4.79 4.45 -14.76
N VAL A 294 6.06 4.21 -15.09
CA VAL A 294 6.61 2.90 -15.44
C VAL A 294 7.63 2.51 -14.37
N LEU A 295 7.54 1.29 -13.86
CA LEU A 295 8.48 0.78 -12.85
C LEU A 295 9.67 0.12 -13.55
N GLU A 296 10.80 0.82 -13.57
CA GLU A 296 12.02 0.39 -14.30
C GLU A 296 13.04 -0.33 -13.42
N ILE A 297 12.66 -0.68 -12.18
CA ILE A 297 13.53 -1.39 -11.23
C ILE A 297 13.98 -2.76 -11.77
N TYR A 298 13.12 -3.40 -12.57
CA TYR A 298 13.38 -4.68 -13.24
C TYR A 298 13.96 -4.52 -14.64
N THR A 299 14.01 -3.28 -15.15
CA THR A 299 14.59 -2.98 -16.46
C THR A 299 16.11 -2.91 -16.33
N PRO A 300 16.88 -3.54 -17.25
CA PRO A 300 18.34 -3.39 -17.29
C PRO A 300 18.76 -1.93 -17.35
N GLU A 301 19.86 -1.56 -16.69
CA GLU A 301 20.27 -0.16 -16.49
C GLU A 301 20.33 0.65 -17.80
N ALA A 302 20.94 0.09 -18.84
CA ALA A 302 21.07 0.73 -20.16
C ALA A 302 19.72 0.98 -20.87
N LYS A 303 18.64 0.31 -20.45
CA LYS A 303 17.28 0.44 -21.03
C LYS A 303 16.36 1.31 -20.17
N ARG A 304 16.83 1.82 -19.03
CA ARG A 304 16.03 2.69 -18.15
C ARG A 304 15.91 4.08 -18.76
N ARG A 305 14.69 4.61 -18.84
CA ARG A 305 14.43 5.98 -19.27
C ARG A 305 14.48 6.95 -18.09
N TRP A 306 14.00 6.53 -16.93
CA TRP A 306 13.76 7.40 -15.77
C TRP A 306 14.71 7.10 -14.60
N GLY A 307 15.09 5.85 -14.39
CA GLY A 307 15.98 5.47 -13.29
C GLY A 307 15.57 4.18 -12.59
N TYR A 308 16.27 3.82 -11.52
CA TYR A 308 16.08 2.54 -10.83
C TYR A 308 14.90 2.57 -9.86
N PHE A 309 14.87 3.53 -8.93
CA PHE A 309 13.84 3.64 -7.89
C PHE A 309 13.23 5.04 -7.92
N VAL A 310 12.50 5.30 -9.01
CA VAL A 310 11.98 6.62 -9.31
C VAL A 310 10.83 6.99 -8.39
N MET A 311 10.98 8.10 -7.67
CA MET A 311 9.97 8.68 -6.79
C MET A 311 9.30 9.90 -7.46
N PRO A 312 7.98 9.86 -7.72
CA PRO A 312 7.24 11.02 -8.22
C PRO A 312 7.28 12.20 -7.24
N VAL A 313 7.36 13.41 -7.78
CA VAL A 313 7.33 14.68 -7.03
C VAL A 313 5.90 15.20 -7.02
N LEU A 314 5.25 15.14 -5.87
CA LEU A 314 3.95 15.78 -5.65
C LEU A 314 4.22 17.24 -5.26
N ARG A 315 3.65 18.20 -5.99
CA ARG A 315 3.64 19.64 -5.64
C ARG A 315 2.21 20.14 -5.67
N GLY A 316 1.67 20.42 -4.48
CA GLY A 316 0.27 20.76 -4.32
C GLY A 316 -0.63 19.60 -4.68
N ASP A 317 -1.39 19.74 -5.75
CA ASP A 317 -2.34 18.76 -6.28
C ASP A 317 -1.86 18.10 -7.59
N ALA A 318 -0.61 18.34 -8.01
CA ALA A 318 -0.06 17.82 -9.26
C ALA A 318 1.21 16.97 -9.04
N LEU A 319 1.42 15.99 -9.90
CA LEU A 319 2.69 15.28 -10.02
C LEU A 319 3.52 16.01 -11.08
N VAL A 320 4.55 16.74 -10.63
CA VAL A 320 5.26 17.74 -11.47
C VAL A 320 6.61 17.26 -11.99
N GLY A 321 7.05 16.09 -11.55
CA GLY A 321 8.32 15.52 -11.95
C GLY A 321 8.64 14.22 -11.25
N ARG A 322 9.85 13.74 -11.45
CA ARG A 322 10.37 12.48 -10.95
C ARG A 322 11.81 12.67 -10.49
N VAL A 323 12.17 12.04 -9.38
CA VAL A 323 13.57 11.95 -8.94
C VAL A 323 13.98 10.48 -8.85
N ASP A 324 15.22 10.17 -9.21
CA ASP A 324 15.84 8.85 -8.96
C ASP A 324 16.85 8.98 -7.81
N PRO A 325 16.39 8.93 -6.54
CA PRO A 325 17.27 9.00 -5.39
C PRO A 325 17.90 7.65 -5.07
N ARG A 326 19.12 7.69 -4.52
CA ARG A 326 19.82 6.55 -3.91
C ARG A 326 20.38 6.97 -2.57
N PHE A 327 20.20 6.14 -1.56
CA PHE A 327 20.81 6.37 -0.25
C PHE A 327 22.07 5.51 -0.08
N ASP A 328 23.21 6.17 0.04
CA ASP A 328 24.49 5.56 0.40
C ASP A 328 24.57 5.46 1.92
N ARG A 329 24.30 4.25 2.44
CA ARG A 329 24.29 3.96 3.88
C ARG A 329 25.67 4.07 4.51
N ALA A 330 26.74 3.76 3.78
CA ALA A 330 28.09 3.81 4.30
C ALA A 330 28.53 5.26 4.55
N ARG A 331 28.09 6.18 3.67
CA ARG A 331 28.40 7.61 3.78
C ARG A 331 27.32 8.44 4.48
N GLY A 332 26.18 7.84 4.82
CA GLY A 332 25.02 8.56 5.33
C GLY A 332 24.54 9.66 4.37
N MET A 333 24.53 9.38 3.06
CA MET A 333 24.32 10.40 2.03
C MET A 333 23.21 10.02 1.05
N LEU A 334 22.24 10.91 0.85
CA LEU A 334 21.22 10.81 -0.19
C LEU A 334 21.72 11.51 -1.46
N GLU A 335 21.83 10.74 -2.54
CA GLU A 335 22.22 11.23 -3.87
C GLU A 335 21.00 11.23 -4.81
N VAL A 336 20.82 12.29 -5.57
CA VAL A 336 19.82 12.35 -6.66
C VAL A 336 20.55 12.09 -7.97
N ARG A 337 20.31 10.92 -8.58
CA ARG A 337 20.96 10.51 -9.83
C ARG A 337 20.35 11.17 -11.06
N ALA A 338 19.04 11.38 -11.01
CA ALA A 338 18.30 12.05 -12.07
C ALA A 338 17.13 12.85 -11.49
N LEU A 339 16.83 13.98 -12.14
CA LEU A 339 15.64 14.79 -11.94
C LEU A 339 14.99 14.97 -13.32
N HIS A 340 13.73 14.60 -13.45
CA HIS A 340 12.95 14.75 -14.67
C HIS A 340 11.73 15.61 -14.37
N LEU A 341 11.47 16.63 -15.19
CA LEU A 341 10.27 17.45 -15.07
C LEU A 341 9.18 16.95 -16.02
N GLU A 342 7.92 17.10 -15.62
CA GLU A 342 6.82 16.85 -16.57
C GLU A 342 6.74 17.96 -17.63
N PRO A 343 6.19 17.66 -18.82
CA PRO A 343 6.01 18.66 -19.87
C PRO A 343 5.32 19.93 -19.34
N GLY A 344 5.87 21.10 -19.70
CA GLY A 344 5.36 22.40 -19.25
C GLY A 344 5.77 22.82 -17.84
N VAL A 345 6.44 21.96 -17.05
CA VAL A 345 6.91 22.31 -15.71
C VAL A 345 8.30 22.94 -15.79
N ARG A 346 8.46 24.11 -15.15
CA ARG A 346 9.76 24.79 -14.98
C ARG A 346 10.23 24.69 -13.54
N LEU A 347 11.53 24.43 -13.35
CA LEU A 347 12.16 24.44 -12.03
C LEU A 347 12.50 25.88 -11.61
N ASP A 348 11.47 26.63 -11.23
CA ASP A 348 11.61 27.97 -10.64
C ASP A 348 12.32 27.93 -9.26
N ALA A 349 12.69 29.09 -8.73
CA ALA A 349 13.41 29.20 -7.46
C ALA A 349 12.60 28.67 -6.26
N ALA A 350 11.28 28.85 -6.25
CA ALA A 350 10.41 28.34 -5.18
C ALA A 350 10.31 26.81 -5.25
N PHE A 351 10.14 26.25 -6.45
CA PHE A 351 10.11 24.81 -6.66
C PHE A 351 11.43 24.17 -6.24
N ARG A 352 12.56 24.75 -6.69
CA ARG A 352 13.90 24.26 -6.31
C ARG A 352 14.06 24.24 -4.79
N ARG A 353 13.65 25.31 -4.10
CA ARG A 353 13.68 25.37 -2.63
C ARG A 353 12.83 24.26 -2.00
N ASP A 354 11.58 24.12 -2.42
CA ASP A 354 10.64 23.15 -1.84
C ASP A 354 11.06 21.70 -2.11
N LEU A 355 11.53 21.40 -3.32
CA LEU A 355 12.08 20.08 -3.69
C LEU A 355 13.33 19.75 -2.87
N THR A 356 14.24 20.72 -2.74
CA THR A 356 15.45 20.55 -1.91
C THR A 356 15.09 20.33 -0.44
N ALA A 357 14.07 21.03 0.08
CA ALA A 357 13.58 20.82 1.43
C ALA A 357 13.01 19.41 1.64
N ALA A 358 12.19 18.91 0.71
CA ALA A 358 11.66 17.55 0.75
C ALA A 358 12.77 16.49 0.69
N LEU A 359 13.79 16.68 -0.15
CA LEU A 359 14.95 15.79 -0.24
C LEU A 359 15.82 15.81 1.02
N ARG A 360 16.02 16.98 1.64
CA ARG A 360 16.71 17.11 2.92
C ARG A 360 15.92 16.44 4.05
N ASP A 361 14.59 16.52 4.02
CA ASP A 361 13.74 15.82 4.98
C ASP A 361 13.85 14.30 4.81
N LEU A 362 13.83 13.80 3.58
CA LEU A 362 14.07 12.38 3.28
C LEU A 362 15.45 11.94 3.77
N ALA A 363 16.51 12.71 3.48
CA ALA A 363 17.86 12.39 3.94
C ALA A 363 17.92 12.29 5.47
N ARG A 364 17.33 13.25 6.19
CA ARG A 364 17.27 13.24 7.66
C ARG A 364 16.46 12.07 8.19
N PHE A 365 15.37 11.69 7.53
CA PHE A 365 14.59 10.51 7.88
C PHE A 365 15.42 9.22 7.76
N LEU A 366 16.29 9.15 6.75
CA LEU A 366 17.20 8.02 6.53
C LEU A 366 18.44 8.05 7.44
N GLY A 367 18.58 9.07 8.29
CA GLY A 367 19.74 9.24 9.17
C GLY A 367 20.97 9.83 8.48
N GLY A 368 20.79 10.61 7.42
CA GLY A 368 21.88 11.18 6.63
C GLY A 368 21.64 12.60 6.11
N THR A 369 22.50 13.03 5.18
CA THR A 369 22.47 14.36 4.54
C THR A 369 22.19 14.26 3.04
N LEU A 370 21.73 15.34 2.42
CA LEU A 370 21.52 15.42 0.96
C LEU A 370 22.82 15.86 0.27
N ARG A 371 23.24 15.14 -0.77
CA ARG A 371 24.32 15.57 -1.65
C ARG A 371 23.84 16.73 -2.52
N THR A 372 24.58 17.83 -2.50
CA THR A 372 24.34 19.01 -3.34
C THR A 372 25.56 19.32 -4.20
N PRO A 373 25.38 20.01 -5.35
CA PRO A 373 24.12 20.50 -5.92
C PRO A 373 23.25 19.37 -6.48
N LEU A 374 21.94 19.64 -6.62
CA LEU A 374 21.03 18.73 -7.34
C LEU A 374 21.38 18.73 -8.84
N PRO A 375 21.20 17.61 -9.55
CA PRO A 375 21.41 17.58 -10.99
C PRO A 375 20.46 18.55 -11.70
N ALA A 376 20.89 19.05 -12.86
CA ALA A 376 20.00 19.79 -13.75
C ALA A 376 18.81 18.89 -14.17
N PRO A 377 17.60 19.45 -14.27
CA PRO A 377 16.45 18.69 -14.75
C PRO A 377 16.69 18.23 -16.20
N ARG A 378 16.34 16.98 -16.49
CA ARG A 378 16.29 16.39 -17.83
C ARG A 378 14.90 16.54 -18.44
#